data_AF-A0A7E5VSE2-F1
#
_entry.id   AF-A0A7E5VSE2-F1
#
_cell.length_a   1.000
_cell.length_b   1.000
_cell.length_c   1.000
_cell.angle_alpha   90.00
_cell.angle_beta   90.00
_cell.angle_gamma   90.00
#
_symmetry.space_group_name_H-M   'P 1'
#
loop_
_entity.id
_entity.type
_entity.pdbx_description
1 polymer ?
#
loop_
_entity_poly.entity_id
_entity_poly.type
_entity_poly.pdbx_seq_one_letter_code
_entity_poly.pdbx_strand_id
1 'polypeptide(L)'
;MLRNMVKIQVLPYFKKFEKNLNVEGLNRKYHGVDGEQSVARYPYFDRPSIMITNAYVESGIPLGDFNGRYQLKTMQAQAFVQDGERVSANNAFIQPIRYKRKNLTVRINSEVIKVLINKDKVAYGVKYVKDGIVHTAYAKKEVIVSGGSINSPKLLMLSGIGPKEHLSKLHIRVKSNLAVGENLQDHATFSGIVIALPNRTSTLISNEEIMKEVYEYKHMKIKNGPLASNGPTNSAAFIKTDPNLPAPDVQIQVRPANLKDALRETVPNDEIKIFPTAFYDAMLPLIIGLVPKSRGKLLLNPANPHGKPIIHANYFEDPRDLIPLVRGAKYILSLENTEAFRSNGATFVRTPMKACRDYEWGTDEYLVCLARSYTLTTYHYVGTCKMGPHTDRKAVVDNKLRVYGISNLRVIDSSIMPVVVRGNTNAPSNMIGERGVAFVIDHWSNKYH
;
A
#
# COMPACT_ATOMS: atom_id res chain seq x y z
N MET A 1 13.96 11.86 19.44
CA MET A 1 13.96 10.66 20.31
C MET A 1 12.68 9.81 20.19
N LEU A 2 11.47 10.35 20.34
CA LEU A 2 10.21 9.56 20.30
C LEU A 2 9.98 8.73 19.01
N ARG A 3 10.34 9.24 17.82
CA ARG A 3 10.24 8.47 16.55
C ARG A 3 11.21 7.26 16.46
N ASN A 4 12.36 7.32 17.14
CA ASN A 4 13.33 6.22 17.18
C ASN A 4 12.95 5.17 18.23
N MET A 5 12.31 5.57 19.34
CA MET A 5 11.79 4.63 20.35
C MET A 5 10.65 3.77 19.81
N VAL A 6 9.75 4.33 18.98
CA VAL A 6 8.68 3.56 18.33
C VAL A 6 9.24 2.52 17.35
N LYS A 7 10.28 2.85 16.56
CA LYS A 7 10.93 1.90 15.63
C LYS A 7 11.55 0.70 16.36
N ILE A 8 12.21 0.91 17.51
CA ILE A 8 12.82 -0.17 18.29
C ILE A 8 11.76 -1.13 18.86
N GLN A 9 10.60 -0.62 19.25
CA GLN A 9 9.53 -1.43 19.83
C GLN A 9 8.77 -2.29 18.81
N VAL A 10 8.78 -1.93 17.52
CA VAL A 10 8.05 -2.66 16.47
C VAL A 10 8.93 -3.52 15.57
N LEU A 11 10.25 -3.28 15.50
CA LEU A 11 11.17 -4.08 14.69
C LEU A 11 11.09 -5.59 14.95
N PRO A 12 10.97 -6.09 16.20
CA PRO A 12 10.78 -7.52 16.44
C PRO A 12 9.55 -8.10 15.74
N TYR A 13 8.49 -7.31 15.58
CA TYR A 13 7.24 -7.73 14.94
C TYR A 13 7.32 -7.68 13.41
N PHE A 14 8.13 -6.78 12.83
CA PHE A 14 8.49 -6.87 11.42
C PHE A 14 9.25 -8.17 11.12
N LYS A 15 10.27 -8.47 11.94
CA LYS A 15 11.07 -9.68 11.78
C LYS A 15 10.29 -10.97 12.04
N LYS A 16 9.30 -10.93 12.95
CA LYS A 16 8.58 -12.12 13.39
C LYS A 16 7.83 -12.80 12.25
N PHE A 17 7.16 -12.03 11.40
CA PHE A 17 6.38 -12.58 10.29
C PHE A 17 7.26 -12.90 9.08
N GLU A 18 8.43 -12.26 8.96
CA GLU A 18 9.27 -12.30 7.76
C GLU A 18 10.05 -13.61 7.65
N LYS A 19 10.00 -14.18 6.44
CA LYS A 19 10.92 -15.20 5.97
C LYS A 19 11.68 -14.68 4.75
N ASN A 20 12.77 -13.96 5.00
CA ASN A 20 13.59 -13.40 3.92
C ASN A 20 14.47 -14.49 3.30
N LEU A 21 14.29 -14.73 2.00
CA LEU A 21 14.99 -15.77 1.23
C LEU A 21 16.18 -15.21 0.44
N ASN A 22 16.48 -13.91 0.53
CA ASN A 22 17.62 -13.30 -0.16
C ASN A 22 18.76 -12.97 0.80
N VAL A 23 19.87 -12.48 0.24
CA VAL A 23 21.10 -12.14 0.98
C VAL A 23 20.87 -11.11 2.10
N GLU A 24 19.87 -10.24 1.96
CA GLU A 24 19.44 -9.31 3.01
C GLU A 24 19.06 -10.02 4.31
N GLY A 25 18.51 -11.24 4.22
CA GLY A 25 18.18 -12.10 5.36
C GLY A 25 19.38 -12.48 6.24
N LEU A 26 20.61 -12.40 5.72
CA LEU A 26 21.84 -12.58 6.51
C LEU A 26 22.01 -11.47 7.55
N ASN A 27 21.47 -10.27 7.30
CA ASN A 27 21.46 -9.19 8.28
C ASN A 27 20.31 -9.36 9.28
N ARG A 28 20.49 -10.32 10.20
CA ARG A 28 19.52 -10.70 11.25
C ARG A 28 19.16 -9.55 12.20
N LYS A 29 19.85 -8.41 12.13
CA LYS A 29 19.47 -7.19 12.86
C LYS A 29 18.17 -6.59 12.33
N TYR A 30 17.98 -6.58 11.01
CA TYR A 30 16.84 -5.93 10.36
C TYR A 30 15.83 -6.93 9.78
N HIS A 31 16.25 -8.17 9.48
CA HIS A 31 15.39 -9.16 8.82
C HIS A 31 15.11 -10.41 9.67
N GLY A 32 13.92 -10.96 9.46
CA GLY A 32 13.54 -12.32 9.86
C GLY A 32 13.76 -13.34 8.74
N VAL A 33 13.95 -14.61 9.10
CA VAL A 33 14.08 -15.72 8.13
C VAL A 33 13.23 -16.95 8.50
N ASP A 34 12.49 -16.85 9.60
CA ASP A 34 11.83 -17.99 10.23
C ASP A 34 10.31 -17.85 10.25
N GLY A 35 9.78 -16.69 9.83
CA GLY A 35 8.36 -16.41 9.82
C GLY A 35 7.58 -17.13 8.71
N GLU A 36 6.28 -16.88 8.66
CA GLU A 36 5.39 -17.55 7.70
C GLU A 36 5.32 -16.83 6.34
N GLN A 37 5.62 -15.53 6.30
CA GLN A 37 5.52 -14.72 5.08
C GLN A 37 6.84 -14.69 4.34
N SER A 38 6.93 -15.46 3.25
CA SER A 38 8.09 -15.45 2.37
C SER A 38 8.30 -14.07 1.72
N VAL A 39 9.55 -13.61 1.76
CA VAL A 39 10.04 -12.36 1.15
C VAL A 39 11.22 -12.69 0.27
N ALA A 40 11.09 -12.40 -1.02
CA ALA A 40 12.12 -12.66 -2.02
C ALA A 40 11.98 -11.70 -3.20
N ARG A 41 13.06 -11.47 -3.92
CA ARG A 41 12.97 -10.96 -5.29
C ARG A 41 12.34 -12.03 -6.20
N TYR A 42 11.67 -11.56 -7.25
CA TYR A 42 11.28 -12.44 -8.34
C TYR A 42 12.51 -13.07 -9.01
N PRO A 43 12.44 -14.32 -9.51
CA PRO A 43 13.59 -14.97 -10.14
C PRO A 43 14.00 -14.37 -11.49
N TYR A 44 13.09 -13.66 -12.17
CA TYR A 44 13.35 -13.06 -13.48
C TYR A 44 13.44 -11.52 -13.40
N PHE A 45 14.54 -10.97 -13.90
CA PHE A 45 14.73 -9.54 -14.13
C PHE A 45 14.90 -9.25 -15.61
N ASP A 46 14.04 -8.40 -16.16
CA ASP A 46 14.17 -7.96 -17.53
C ASP A 46 15.21 -6.83 -17.68
N ARG A 47 15.62 -6.59 -18.93
CA ARG A 47 16.61 -5.59 -19.29
C ARG A 47 16.19 -4.16 -18.89
N PRO A 48 14.93 -3.70 -19.11
CA PRO A 48 14.52 -2.37 -18.66
C PRO A 48 14.57 -2.19 -17.13
N SER A 49 14.26 -3.21 -16.34
CA SER A 49 14.38 -3.16 -14.88
C SER A 49 15.83 -2.93 -14.44
N ILE A 50 16.76 -3.71 -15.00
CA ILE A 50 18.19 -3.56 -14.69
C ILE A 50 18.67 -2.17 -15.12
N MET A 51 18.26 -1.71 -16.31
CA MET A 51 18.57 -0.38 -16.82
C MET A 51 18.14 0.73 -15.84
N ILE A 52 16.89 0.72 -15.36
CA ILE A 52 16.40 1.73 -14.41
C ILE A 52 17.21 1.71 -13.11
N THR A 53 17.52 0.53 -12.58
CA THR A 53 18.32 0.41 -11.36
C THR A 53 19.72 0.97 -11.54
N ASN A 54 20.38 0.66 -12.66
CA ASN A 54 21.70 1.19 -12.99
C ASN A 54 21.67 2.71 -13.18
N ALA A 55 20.64 3.25 -13.84
CA ALA A 55 20.47 4.69 -14.00
C ALA A 55 20.38 5.43 -12.66
N TYR A 56 19.69 4.84 -11.67
CA TYR A 56 19.67 5.40 -10.31
C TYR A 56 21.07 5.37 -9.66
N VAL A 57 21.85 4.30 -9.85
CA VAL A 57 23.21 4.19 -9.32
C VAL A 57 24.14 5.23 -9.97
N GLU A 58 24.10 5.35 -11.29
CA GLU A 58 24.87 6.35 -12.05
C GLU A 58 24.51 7.79 -11.66
N SER A 59 23.27 8.00 -11.21
CA SER A 59 22.77 9.28 -10.71
C SER A 59 22.99 9.50 -9.20
N GLY A 60 23.82 8.66 -8.57
CA GLY A 60 24.29 8.84 -7.20
C GLY A 60 23.43 8.19 -6.10
N ILE A 61 22.44 7.37 -6.44
CA ILE A 61 21.66 6.62 -5.45
C ILE A 61 22.33 5.26 -5.18
N PRO A 62 22.82 4.99 -3.94
CA PRO A 62 23.55 3.76 -3.68
C PRO A 62 22.69 2.50 -3.85
N LEU A 63 23.26 1.47 -4.46
CA LEU A 63 22.63 0.15 -4.49
C LEU A 63 22.62 -0.47 -3.08
N GLY A 64 21.49 -1.01 -2.66
CA GLY A 64 21.40 -1.89 -1.50
C GLY A 64 20.04 -1.87 -0.83
N ASP A 65 19.97 -2.60 0.28
CA ASP A 65 18.73 -2.81 1.03
C ASP A 65 18.15 -1.53 1.65
N PHE A 66 17.07 -1.00 1.06
CA PHE A 66 16.32 0.15 1.59
C PHE A 66 15.39 -0.21 2.76
N ASN A 67 15.18 -1.50 3.06
CA ASN A 67 14.42 -1.96 4.22
C ASN A 67 15.30 -2.11 5.47
N GLY A 68 16.62 -2.07 5.30
CA GLY A 68 17.60 -2.10 6.37
C GLY A 68 17.80 -0.75 7.08
N ARG A 69 19.03 -0.48 7.51
CA ARG A 69 19.35 0.70 8.34
C ARG A 69 19.07 2.04 7.67
N TYR A 70 19.40 2.16 6.38
CA TYR A 70 19.37 3.41 5.62
C TYR A 70 18.49 3.25 4.39
N GLN A 71 17.47 4.09 4.29
CA GLN A 71 16.45 3.98 3.25
C GLN A 71 16.86 4.65 1.93
N LEU A 72 17.74 5.64 1.92
CA LEU A 72 18.20 6.32 0.68
C LEU A 72 19.07 5.37 -0.13
N LYS A 73 18.42 4.51 -0.91
CA LYS A 73 19.02 3.46 -1.73
C LYS A 73 18.12 3.11 -2.89
N THR A 74 18.70 2.39 -3.84
CA THR A 74 18.01 1.70 -4.92
C THR A 74 18.26 0.20 -4.82
N MET A 75 17.33 -0.62 -5.28
CA MET A 75 17.53 -2.06 -5.49
C MET A 75 16.45 -2.62 -6.41
N GLN A 76 16.69 -3.82 -6.94
CA GLN A 76 15.60 -4.73 -7.30
C GLN A 76 14.87 -5.12 -6.02
N ALA A 77 13.69 -4.55 -5.82
CA ALA A 77 12.86 -4.66 -4.64
C ALA A 77 12.46 -6.10 -4.36
N GLN A 78 12.44 -6.45 -3.08
CA GLN A 78 11.86 -7.70 -2.63
C GLN A 78 10.33 -7.59 -2.64
N ALA A 79 9.68 -8.73 -2.87
CA ALA A 79 8.24 -8.87 -2.84
C ALA A 79 7.85 -10.03 -1.93
N PHE A 80 6.56 -10.16 -1.65
CA PHE A 80 6.01 -11.32 -0.97
C PHE A 80 5.83 -12.47 -1.96
N VAL A 81 6.93 -13.19 -2.19
CA VAL A 81 7.08 -14.17 -3.26
C VAL A 81 7.85 -15.38 -2.74
N GLN A 82 7.50 -16.55 -3.27
CA GLN A 82 8.27 -17.77 -3.15
C GLN A 82 8.17 -18.54 -4.46
N ASP A 83 9.31 -19.08 -4.93
CA ASP A 83 9.37 -19.89 -6.15
C ASP A 83 8.76 -19.21 -7.40
N GLY A 84 8.87 -17.87 -7.44
CA GLY A 84 8.35 -17.01 -8.51
C GLY A 84 6.85 -16.72 -8.45
N GLU A 85 6.15 -17.18 -7.41
CA GLU A 85 4.72 -16.95 -7.19
C GLU A 85 4.45 -16.01 -6.02
N ARG A 86 3.38 -15.22 -6.13
CA ARG A 86 2.92 -14.35 -5.04
C ARG A 86 2.49 -15.18 -3.83
N VAL A 87 2.98 -14.80 -2.65
CA VAL A 87 2.54 -15.32 -1.35
C VAL A 87 1.72 -14.24 -0.64
N SER A 88 0.39 -14.37 -0.65
CA SER A 88 -0.48 -13.46 0.12
C SER A 88 -0.45 -13.78 1.63
N ALA A 89 -0.90 -12.84 2.46
CA ALA A 89 -1.09 -13.10 3.90
C ALA A 89 -2.05 -14.28 4.16
N ASN A 90 -3.04 -14.54 3.29
CA ASN A 90 -3.87 -15.73 3.39
C ASN A 90 -3.05 -17.01 3.13
N ASN A 91 -2.18 -17.01 2.11
CA ASN A 91 -1.31 -18.16 1.82
C ASN A 91 -0.34 -18.43 2.96
N ALA A 92 0.23 -17.38 3.56
CA ALA A 92 1.18 -17.48 4.65
C ALA A 92 0.53 -17.93 5.97
N PHE A 93 -0.51 -17.24 6.44
CA PHE A 93 -1.00 -17.37 7.83
C PHE A 93 -2.26 -18.21 7.98
N ILE A 94 -3.16 -18.25 6.99
CA ILE A 94 -4.51 -18.82 7.15
C ILE A 94 -4.66 -20.15 6.42
N GLN A 95 -4.30 -20.20 5.14
CA GLN A 95 -4.41 -21.39 4.31
C GLN A 95 -3.73 -22.64 4.92
N PRO A 96 -2.52 -22.55 5.51
CA PRO A 96 -1.84 -23.72 6.04
C PRO A 96 -2.54 -24.34 7.26
N ILE A 97 -3.39 -23.59 7.97
CA ILE A 97 -3.99 -23.99 9.24
C ILE A 97 -5.52 -24.11 9.22
N ARG A 98 -6.22 -23.49 8.26
CA ARG A 98 -7.70 -23.40 8.25
C ARG A 98 -8.45 -24.74 8.26
N TYR A 99 -7.83 -25.81 7.75
CA TYR A 99 -8.41 -27.16 7.76
C TYR A 99 -7.73 -28.10 8.77
N LYS A 100 -6.71 -27.61 9.48
CA LYS A 100 -5.96 -28.38 10.49
C LYS A 100 -6.40 -28.04 11.92
N ARG A 101 -6.68 -26.76 12.17
CA ARG A 101 -7.03 -26.24 13.50
C ARG A 101 -8.54 -26.22 13.69
N LYS A 102 -9.07 -27.12 14.54
CA LYS A 102 -10.50 -27.20 14.87
C LYS A 102 -11.05 -25.95 15.56
N ASN A 103 -10.19 -25.12 16.14
CA ASN A 103 -10.55 -23.87 16.82
C ASN A 103 -10.52 -22.64 15.90
N LEU A 104 -10.32 -22.80 14.58
CA LEU A 104 -10.39 -21.73 13.60
C LEU A 104 -11.56 -21.97 12.65
N THR A 105 -12.46 -21.00 12.54
CA THR A 105 -13.55 -21.02 11.54
C THR A 105 -13.37 -19.84 10.59
N VAL A 106 -13.27 -20.12 9.30
CA VAL A 106 -13.18 -19.10 8.24
C VAL A 106 -14.50 -19.08 7.45
N ARG A 107 -15.17 -17.93 7.40
CA ARG A 107 -16.38 -17.73 6.60
C ARG A 107 -16.10 -16.73 5.48
N ILE A 108 -16.02 -17.21 4.25
CA ILE A 108 -15.93 -16.38 3.04
C ILE A 108 -17.32 -15.88 2.63
N ASN A 109 -17.37 -14.88 1.74
CA ASN A 109 -18.61 -14.28 1.23
C ASN A 109 -19.57 -13.86 2.36
N SER A 110 -19.02 -13.30 3.44
CA SER A 110 -19.73 -12.96 4.67
C SER A 110 -19.41 -11.52 5.07
N GLU A 111 -20.19 -10.55 4.57
CA GLU A 111 -19.96 -9.13 4.83
C GLU A 111 -20.48 -8.74 6.21
N VAL A 112 -19.59 -8.29 7.09
CA VAL A 112 -19.99 -7.78 8.41
C VAL A 112 -20.61 -6.39 8.25
N ILE A 113 -21.85 -6.24 8.72
CA ILE A 113 -22.63 -5.00 8.57
C ILE A 113 -22.79 -4.22 9.88
N LYS A 114 -22.55 -4.85 11.04
CA LYS A 114 -22.71 -4.20 12.35
C LYS A 114 -21.97 -4.93 13.46
N VAL A 115 -21.30 -4.19 14.33
CA VAL A 115 -20.82 -4.66 15.64
C VAL A 115 -21.96 -4.54 16.66
N LEU A 116 -22.20 -5.62 17.40
CA LEU A 116 -23.19 -5.68 18.46
C LEU A 116 -22.57 -5.18 19.76
N ILE A 117 -23.16 -4.13 20.34
CA ILE A 117 -22.67 -3.43 21.53
C ILE A 117 -23.85 -3.20 22.47
N ASN A 118 -23.71 -3.62 23.73
CA ASN A 118 -24.76 -3.54 24.75
C ASN A 118 -24.87 -2.13 25.39
N LYS A 119 -25.75 -1.97 26.37
CA LYS A 119 -25.97 -0.70 27.10
C LYS A 119 -24.74 -0.23 27.88
N ASP A 120 -23.94 -1.18 28.36
CA ASP A 120 -22.71 -0.93 29.14
C ASP A 120 -21.49 -0.69 28.25
N LYS A 121 -21.72 -0.47 26.95
CA LYS A 121 -20.68 -0.21 25.93
C LYS A 121 -19.67 -1.35 25.79
N VAL A 122 -20.12 -2.59 25.91
CA VAL A 122 -19.32 -3.81 25.66
C VAL A 122 -19.71 -4.42 24.32
N ALA A 123 -18.72 -4.64 23.44
CA ALA A 123 -18.92 -5.40 22.21
C ALA A 123 -19.02 -6.91 22.50
N TYR A 124 -20.03 -7.57 21.93
CA TYR A 124 -20.35 -8.97 22.22
C TYR A 124 -20.62 -9.83 20.98
N GLY A 125 -20.41 -9.29 19.78
CA GLY A 125 -20.61 -10.03 18.54
C GLY A 125 -20.74 -9.13 17.32
N VAL A 126 -21.12 -9.74 16.19
CA VAL A 126 -21.35 -9.05 14.92
C VAL A 126 -22.59 -9.60 14.22
N LYS A 127 -23.24 -8.75 13.41
CA LYS A 127 -24.17 -9.17 12.35
C LYS A 127 -23.45 -9.13 11.02
N TYR A 128 -23.67 -10.15 10.21
CA TYR A 128 -23.09 -10.25 8.86
C TYR A 128 -24.12 -10.79 7.87
N VAL A 129 -23.96 -10.44 6.60
CA VAL A 129 -24.79 -10.93 5.50
C VAL A 129 -24.02 -12.00 4.74
N LYS A 130 -24.67 -13.13 4.49
CA LYS A 130 -24.17 -14.19 3.61
C LYS A 130 -25.32 -14.70 2.77
N ASP A 131 -25.12 -14.77 1.46
CA ASP A 131 -26.13 -15.24 0.50
C ASP A 131 -27.48 -14.50 0.64
N GLY A 132 -27.42 -13.19 0.95
CA GLY A 132 -28.58 -12.33 1.19
C GLY A 132 -29.22 -12.46 2.58
N ILE A 133 -28.77 -13.39 3.42
CA ILE A 133 -29.36 -13.67 4.74
C ILE A 133 -28.51 -13.04 5.84
N VAL A 134 -29.19 -12.38 6.80
CA VAL A 134 -28.53 -11.81 7.98
C VAL A 134 -28.31 -12.88 9.04
N HIS A 135 -27.06 -13.05 9.43
CA HIS A 135 -26.63 -13.95 10.49
C HIS A 135 -26.04 -13.17 11.67
N THR A 136 -25.94 -13.83 12.82
CA THR A 136 -25.29 -13.28 14.02
C THR A 136 -24.21 -14.24 14.50
N ALA A 137 -23.04 -13.69 14.83
CA ALA A 137 -21.96 -14.41 15.49
C ALA A 137 -21.61 -13.71 16.81
N TYR A 138 -21.65 -14.45 17.91
CA TYR A 138 -21.35 -13.92 19.25
C TYR A 138 -19.89 -14.14 19.64
N ALA A 139 -19.34 -13.19 20.39
CA ALA A 139 -17.97 -13.22 20.89
C ALA A 139 -17.97 -13.22 22.41
N LYS A 140 -17.39 -14.26 23.03
CA LYS A 140 -17.24 -14.37 24.49
C LYS A 140 -16.15 -13.45 25.06
N LYS A 141 -15.13 -13.14 24.25
CA LYS A 141 -13.97 -12.34 24.65
C LYS A 141 -13.98 -10.98 23.98
N GLU A 142 -13.67 -10.92 22.70
CA GLU A 142 -13.40 -9.67 22.01
C GLU A 142 -13.81 -9.73 20.54
N VAL A 143 -14.21 -8.58 19.99
CA VAL A 143 -14.41 -8.37 18.55
C VAL A 143 -13.20 -7.60 18.00
N ILE A 144 -12.61 -8.11 16.92
CA ILE A 144 -11.48 -7.48 16.23
C ILE A 144 -11.93 -7.06 14.83
N VAL A 145 -11.79 -5.79 14.51
CA VAL A 145 -12.10 -5.22 13.20
C VAL A 145 -10.79 -5.08 12.39
N SER A 146 -10.75 -5.71 11.23
CA SER A 146 -9.59 -5.71 10.31
C SER A 146 -10.03 -5.53 8.85
N GLY A 147 -10.99 -4.63 8.62
CA GLY A 147 -11.53 -4.31 7.28
C GLY A 147 -10.68 -3.35 6.46
N GLY A 148 -9.53 -2.90 7.00
CA GLY A 148 -8.66 -1.92 6.36
C GLY A 148 -9.20 -0.49 6.44
N SER A 149 -8.42 0.47 5.93
CA SER A 149 -8.66 1.91 6.04
C SER A 149 -9.96 2.43 5.43
N ILE A 150 -10.67 1.62 4.65
CA ILE A 150 -11.96 1.98 4.05
C ILE A 150 -13.11 1.33 4.81
N ASN A 151 -13.07 0.00 5.02
CA ASN A 151 -14.23 -0.71 5.56
C ASN A 151 -14.29 -0.73 7.10
N SER A 152 -13.15 -0.65 7.80
CA SER A 152 -13.14 -0.53 9.26
C SER A 152 -13.85 0.72 9.77
N PRO A 153 -13.54 1.95 9.31
CA PRO A 153 -14.28 3.13 9.75
C PRO A 153 -15.75 3.08 9.33
N LYS A 154 -16.08 2.54 8.13
CA LYS A 154 -17.47 2.33 7.69
C LYS A 154 -18.22 1.45 8.69
N LEU A 155 -17.67 0.28 9.04
CA LEU A 155 -18.30 -0.65 9.98
C LEU A 155 -18.47 -0.04 11.37
N LEU A 156 -17.47 0.70 11.87
CA LEU A 156 -17.57 1.39 13.15
C LEU A 156 -18.69 2.44 13.13
N MET A 157 -18.77 3.26 12.10
CA MET A 157 -19.83 4.26 11.95
C MET A 157 -21.23 3.61 11.89
N LEU A 158 -21.40 2.54 11.10
CA LEU A 158 -22.65 1.75 11.05
C LEU A 158 -23.02 1.11 12.41
N SER A 159 -22.02 0.92 13.27
CA SER A 159 -22.18 0.39 14.63
C SER A 159 -22.47 1.48 15.67
N GLY A 160 -22.54 2.75 15.26
CA GLY A 160 -22.78 3.90 16.12
C GLY A 160 -21.51 4.48 16.75
N ILE A 161 -20.33 4.18 16.21
CA ILE A 161 -19.03 4.68 16.68
C ILE A 161 -18.45 5.61 15.60
N GLY A 162 -18.46 6.92 15.85
CA GLY A 162 -18.00 7.90 14.85
C GLY A 162 -18.49 9.31 15.14
N PRO A 163 -18.33 10.25 14.18
CA PRO A 163 -18.65 11.65 14.42
C PRO A 163 -20.14 11.85 14.70
N LYS A 164 -20.47 12.39 15.89
CA LYS A 164 -21.85 12.52 16.37
C LYS A 164 -22.78 13.18 15.36
N GLU A 165 -22.38 14.31 14.79
CA GLU A 165 -23.19 15.07 13.84
C GLU A 165 -23.47 14.27 12.55
N HIS A 166 -22.46 13.58 12.01
CA HIS A 166 -22.61 12.75 10.82
C HIS A 166 -23.56 11.57 11.07
N LEU A 167 -23.37 10.86 12.18
CA LEU A 167 -24.21 9.72 12.54
C LEU A 167 -25.66 10.13 12.83
N SER A 168 -25.87 11.26 13.52
CA SER A 168 -27.20 11.79 13.80
C SER A 168 -27.96 12.18 12.53
N LYS A 169 -27.29 12.78 11.52
CA LYS A 169 -27.90 13.09 10.21
C LYS A 169 -28.36 11.85 9.45
N LEU A 170 -27.77 10.69 9.73
CA LEU A 170 -28.13 9.40 9.12
C LEU A 170 -29.04 8.56 10.02
N HIS A 171 -29.59 9.15 11.08
CA HIS A 171 -30.44 8.47 12.06
C HIS A 171 -29.79 7.23 12.72
N ILE A 172 -28.45 7.23 12.82
CA ILE A 172 -27.69 6.20 13.52
C ILE A 172 -27.50 6.62 14.98
N ARG A 173 -27.97 5.78 15.91
CA ARG A 173 -27.78 6.02 17.35
C ARG A 173 -26.29 6.03 17.71
N VAL A 174 -25.83 7.17 18.21
CA VAL A 174 -24.44 7.36 18.64
C VAL A 174 -24.17 6.61 19.95
N LYS A 175 -23.20 5.71 19.94
CA LYS A 175 -22.69 4.96 21.11
C LYS A 175 -21.38 5.54 21.63
N SER A 176 -20.52 6.01 20.72
CA SER A 176 -19.28 6.71 21.04
C SER A 176 -19.01 7.78 19.99
N ASN A 177 -18.77 9.02 20.43
CA ASN A 177 -18.43 10.14 19.57
C ASN A 177 -16.91 10.18 19.36
N LEU A 178 -16.43 9.63 18.24
CA LEU A 178 -15.01 9.53 17.90
C LEU A 178 -14.78 10.06 16.49
N ALA A 179 -13.57 10.50 16.18
CA ALA A 179 -13.16 10.99 14.85
C ALA A 179 -12.96 9.86 13.81
N VAL A 180 -13.82 8.85 13.79
CA VAL A 180 -13.78 7.75 12.83
C VAL A 180 -14.01 8.27 11.41
N GLY A 181 -13.17 7.83 10.48
CA GLY A 181 -13.21 8.26 9.08
C GLY A 181 -12.36 9.49 8.78
N GLU A 182 -11.94 10.26 9.79
CA GLU A 182 -11.04 11.41 9.62
C GLU A 182 -9.58 10.97 9.38
N ASN A 183 -8.70 11.91 9.01
CA ASN A 183 -7.25 11.67 8.88
C ASN A 183 -6.89 10.59 7.84
N LEU A 184 -7.72 10.43 6.80
CA LEU A 184 -7.38 9.58 5.65
C LEU A 184 -6.10 10.12 5.02
N GLN A 185 -5.12 9.23 4.88
CA GLN A 185 -3.84 9.52 4.23
C GLN A 185 -3.58 8.43 3.20
N ASP A 186 -2.93 8.80 2.10
CA ASP A 186 -2.40 7.89 1.09
C ASP A 186 -1.16 8.53 0.49
N HIS A 187 -0.30 7.73 -0.14
CA HIS A 187 0.75 8.28 -0.98
C HIS A 187 0.19 8.57 -2.37
N ALA A 188 0.04 9.86 -2.68
CA ALA A 188 -0.30 10.31 -4.01
C ALA A 188 0.93 10.27 -4.93
N THR A 189 0.68 9.97 -6.20
CA THR A 189 1.62 10.05 -7.32
C THR A 189 0.88 10.60 -8.54
N PHE A 190 1.53 10.66 -9.68
CA PHE A 190 0.90 11.05 -10.94
C PHE A 190 1.47 10.27 -12.14
N SER A 191 0.72 10.27 -13.23
CA SER A 191 1.11 9.70 -14.53
C SER A 191 1.38 10.79 -15.57
N GLY A 192 1.79 10.40 -16.77
CA GLY A 192 2.00 11.31 -17.91
C GLY A 192 3.46 11.57 -18.26
N ILE A 193 4.41 11.06 -17.47
CA ILE A 193 5.81 10.90 -17.90
C ILE A 193 5.92 9.51 -18.54
N VAL A 194 6.30 9.46 -19.81
CA VAL A 194 6.40 8.23 -20.59
C VAL A 194 7.82 8.03 -21.07
N ILE A 195 8.39 6.87 -20.78
CA ILE A 195 9.67 6.41 -21.35
C ILE A 195 9.34 5.40 -22.44
N ALA A 196 9.73 5.68 -23.68
CA ALA A 196 9.60 4.76 -24.81
C ALA A 196 10.82 3.83 -24.87
N LEU A 197 10.57 2.54 -25.14
CA LEU A 197 11.61 1.52 -25.29
C LEU A 197 11.69 1.04 -26.75
N PRO A 198 12.89 1.00 -27.36
CA PRO A 198 13.06 0.43 -28.69
C PRO A 198 12.99 -1.10 -28.64
N ASN A 199 12.74 -1.74 -29.79
CA ASN A 199 12.63 -3.21 -29.92
C ASN A 199 13.81 -3.98 -29.30
N ARG A 200 15.03 -3.41 -29.31
CA ARG A 200 16.23 -4.05 -28.73
C ARG A 200 16.22 -4.16 -27.19
N THR A 201 15.32 -3.44 -26.52
CA THR A 201 15.24 -3.33 -25.06
C THR A 201 13.84 -3.64 -24.52
N SER A 202 12.81 -3.31 -25.30
CA SER A 202 11.42 -3.69 -25.06
C SER A 202 11.26 -5.19 -24.83
N THR A 203 10.29 -5.57 -24.00
CA THR A 203 9.89 -6.96 -23.78
C THR A 203 8.58 -7.30 -24.50
N LEU A 204 8.06 -6.39 -25.32
CA LEU A 204 6.83 -6.62 -26.07
C LEU A 204 7.00 -7.77 -27.07
N ILE A 205 6.06 -8.71 -27.04
CA ILE A 205 6.00 -9.89 -27.91
C ILE A 205 4.58 -10.04 -28.47
N SER A 206 4.40 -10.94 -29.43
CA SER A 206 3.08 -11.21 -30.02
C SER A 206 2.13 -11.91 -29.03
N ASN A 207 0.82 -11.80 -29.24
CA ASN A 207 -0.18 -12.48 -28.41
C ASN A 207 -0.01 -14.02 -28.43
N GLU A 208 0.46 -14.60 -29.53
CA GLU A 208 0.72 -16.03 -29.63
C GLU A 208 1.86 -16.44 -28.69
N GLU A 209 2.95 -15.67 -28.67
CA GLU A 209 4.07 -15.89 -27.75
C GLU A 209 3.65 -15.67 -26.30
N ILE A 210 2.81 -14.67 -26.00
CA ILE A 210 2.23 -14.49 -24.66
C ILE A 210 1.48 -15.75 -24.21
N MET A 211 0.65 -16.33 -25.09
CA MET A 211 -0.10 -17.54 -24.76
C MET A 211 0.82 -18.74 -24.53
N LYS A 212 1.91 -18.85 -25.29
CA LYS A 212 2.95 -19.85 -25.07
C LYS A 212 3.63 -19.66 -23.70
N GLU A 213 4.03 -18.45 -23.35
CA GLU A 213 4.63 -18.10 -22.06
C GLU A 213 3.69 -18.43 -20.88
N VAL A 214 2.39 -18.13 -21.01
CA VAL A 214 1.38 -18.49 -20.01
C VAL A 214 1.25 -20.00 -19.88
N TYR A 215 1.23 -20.73 -20.99
CA TYR A 215 1.18 -22.18 -21.00
C TYR A 215 2.42 -22.77 -20.30
N GLU A 216 3.62 -22.30 -20.64
CA GLU A 216 4.87 -22.77 -20.03
C GLU A 216 4.91 -22.45 -18.53
N TYR A 217 4.61 -21.20 -18.15
CA TYR A 217 4.52 -20.78 -16.75
C TYR A 217 3.59 -21.69 -15.94
N LYS A 218 2.41 -22.04 -16.48
CA LYS A 218 1.47 -22.94 -15.80
C LYS A 218 2.09 -24.30 -15.46
N HIS A 219 2.92 -24.86 -16.35
CA HIS A 219 3.53 -26.18 -16.20
C HIS A 219 4.88 -26.18 -15.47
N MET A 220 5.48 -25.02 -15.24
CA MET A 220 6.71 -24.90 -14.43
C MET A 220 6.47 -25.26 -12.96
N LYS A 221 7.37 -26.05 -12.36
CA LYS A 221 7.35 -26.32 -10.92
C LYS A 221 7.85 -25.13 -10.09
N ILE A 222 8.93 -24.50 -10.54
CA ILE A 222 9.48 -23.26 -9.99
C ILE A 222 9.35 -22.23 -11.11
N LYS A 223 8.67 -21.12 -10.86
CA LYS A 223 8.41 -20.12 -11.88
C LYS A 223 9.64 -19.23 -12.02
N ASN A 224 10.24 -19.22 -13.21
CA ASN A 224 11.47 -18.47 -13.45
C ASN A 224 11.51 -17.74 -14.80
N GLY A 225 10.44 -17.86 -15.61
CA GLY A 225 10.29 -17.11 -16.87
C GLY A 225 9.80 -15.67 -16.68
N PRO A 226 9.57 -14.93 -17.77
CA PRO A 226 9.11 -13.53 -17.76
C PRO A 226 7.89 -13.25 -16.88
N LEU A 227 6.95 -14.20 -16.83
CA LEU A 227 5.74 -14.09 -15.99
C LEU A 227 6.00 -14.23 -14.49
N ALA A 228 7.17 -14.73 -14.10
CA ALA A 228 7.68 -14.70 -12.73
C ALA A 228 8.45 -13.39 -12.47
N SER A 229 7.87 -12.25 -12.88
CA SER A 229 8.42 -10.91 -12.69
C SER A 229 7.30 -9.88 -12.57
N ASN A 230 7.61 -8.72 -11.97
CA ASN A 230 6.76 -7.52 -12.04
C ASN A 230 7.34 -6.45 -12.98
N GLY A 231 8.31 -6.84 -13.81
CA GLY A 231 9.06 -5.95 -14.68
C GLY A 231 9.67 -4.77 -13.90
N PRO A 232 9.60 -3.54 -14.46
CA PRO A 232 10.33 -2.39 -13.94
C PRO A 232 9.81 -1.91 -12.59
N THR A 233 8.65 -2.43 -12.15
CA THR A 233 8.05 -2.15 -10.83
C THR A 233 8.99 -2.55 -9.68
N ASN A 234 9.80 -3.58 -9.91
CA ASN A 234 10.79 -4.02 -8.92
C ASN A 234 11.97 -3.05 -8.82
N SER A 235 12.18 -2.16 -9.80
CA SER A 235 13.29 -1.19 -9.77
C SER A 235 12.87 0.06 -9.00
N ALA A 236 13.05 0.02 -7.69
CA ALA A 236 12.61 1.08 -6.79
C ALA A 236 13.78 1.85 -6.19
N ALA A 237 13.60 3.16 -6.06
CA ALA A 237 14.54 4.05 -5.40
C ALA A 237 13.84 4.91 -4.35
N PHE A 238 14.56 5.21 -3.27
CA PHE A 238 14.13 6.20 -2.29
C PHE A 238 15.10 7.36 -2.31
N ILE A 239 14.59 8.56 -2.57
CA ILE A 239 15.40 9.76 -2.73
C ILE A 239 14.99 10.84 -1.73
N LYS A 240 15.92 11.75 -1.47
CA LYS A 240 15.65 13.00 -0.77
C LYS A 240 15.57 14.10 -1.82
N THR A 241 14.44 14.80 -1.89
CA THR A 241 14.29 15.94 -2.79
C THR A 241 14.90 17.22 -2.22
N ASP A 242 15.28 17.18 -0.96
CA ASP A 242 16.06 18.21 -0.29
C ASP A 242 17.16 17.53 0.57
N PRO A 243 18.44 17.87 0.36
CA PRO A 243 19.56 17.25 1.07
C PRO A 243 19.49 17.42 2.59
N ASN A 244 18.76 18.42 3.10
CA ASN A 244 18.61 18.68 4.54
C ASN A 244 17.53 17.82 5.22
N LEU A 245 16.74 17.04 4.47
CA LEU A 245 15.70 16.21 5.07
C LEU A 245 16.29 15.12 5.98
N PRO A 246 15.55 14.64 7.01
CA PRO A 246 16.06 13.56 7.85
C PRO A 246 15.96 12.16 7.20
N ALA A 247 15.16 12.00 6.14
CA ALA A 247 14.90 10.74 5.45
C ALA A 247 14.26 10.97 4.06
N PRO A 248 14.30 9.98 3.14
CA PRO A 248 13.69 10.07 1.81
C PRO A 248 12.21 10.43 1.82
N ASP A 249 11.83 11.47 1.12
CA ASP A 249 10.47 11.99 0.96
C ASP A 249 9.80 11.60 -0.35
N VAL A 250 10.55 10.99 -1.26
CA VAL A 250 10.02 10.39 -2.48
C VAL A 250 10.46 8.93 -2.59
N GLN A 251 9.52 8.07 -2.95
CA GLN A 251 9.78 6.75 -3.50
C GLN A 251 9.51 6.80 -4.99
N ILE A 252 10.39 6.20 -5.78
CA ILE A 252 10.20 6.05 -7.21
C ILE A 252 9.94 4.59 -7.49
N GLN A 253 8.85 4.32 -8.21
CA GLN A 253 8.56 3.03 -8.82
C GLN A 253 8.31 3.26 -10.30
N VAL A 254 8.43 2.22 -11.13
CA VAL A 254 8.20 2.34 -12.57
C VAL A 254 7.20 1.29 -12.99
N ARG A 255 6.09 1.68 -13.59
CA ARG A 255 5.12 0.72 -14.14
C ARG A 255 5.47 0.38 -15.59
N PRO A 256 5.31 -0.89 -16.01
CA PRO A 256 5.29 -1.19 -17.44
C PRO A 256 4.09 -0.53 -18.11
N ALA A 257 4.18 -0.26 -19.42
CA ALA A 257 3.15 0.33 -20.27
C ALA A 257 3.23 -0.15 -21.73
N ASN A 258 2.10 -0.20 -22.43
CA ASN A 258 2.13 -0.16 -23.88
C ASN A 258 2.23 1.30 -24.35
N LEU A 259 3.15 1.62 -25.26
CA LEU A 259 3.39 2.99 -25.70
C LEU A 259 2.12 3.64 -26.30
N LYS A 260 1.39 2.89 -27.13
CA LYS A 260 0.16 3.38 -27.76
C LYS A 260 -0.91 3.71 -26.73
N ASP A 261 -1.07 2.85 -25.72
CA ASP A 261 -2.08 3.03 -24.69
C ASP A 261 -1.67 4.07 -23.63
N ALA A 262 -0.38 4.20 -23.31
CA ALA A 262 0.14 5.25 -22.44
C ALA A 262 -0.12 6.66 -23.00
N LEU A 263 -0.18 6.78 -24.33
CA LEU A 263 -0.49 8.03 -25.02
C LEU A 263 -2.01 8.19 -25.31
N ARG A 264 -2.82 7.16 -25.05
CA ARG A 264 -4.28 7.20 -25.21
C ARG A 264 -4.94 7.62 -23.90
N GLU A 265 -5.67 8.72 -23.97
CA GLU A 265 -6.27 9.38 -22.82
C GLU A 265 -7.66 8.85 -22.44
N THR A 266 -8.20 7.90 -23.23
CA THR A 266 -9.54 7.35 -23.05
C THR A 266 -9.57 6.15 -22.12
N VAL A 267 -8.41 5.62 -21.74
CA VAL A 267 -8.31 4.54 -20.77
C VAL A 267 -8.11 5.21 -19.41
N PRO A 268 -9.05 5.06 -18.45
CA PRO A 268 -8.77 5.43 -17.07
C PRO A 268 -7.39 4.88 -16.67
N ASN A 269 -6.51 5.67 -16.04
CA ASN A 269 -5.12 5.24 -15.76
C ASN A 269 -5.05 3.94 -14.89
N ASP A 270 -6.15 3.57 -14.23
CA ASP A 270 -6.41 2.32 -13.52
C ASP A 270 -6.82 1.13 -14.41
N GLU A 271 -7.20 1.39 -15.67
CA GLU A 271 -7.58 0.42 -16.69
C GLU A 271 -6.54 0.18 -17.79
N ILE A 272 -5.31 0.71 -17.70
CA ILE A 272 -4.20 0.28 -18.57
C ILE A 272 -3.86 -1.18 -18.19
N LYS A 273 -4.66 -2.11 -18.72
CA LYS A 273 -4.62 -3.55 -18.48
C LYS A 273 -3.49 -4.11 -19.33
N ILE A 274 -2.27 -4.01 -18.83
CA ILE A 274 -1.19 -4.85 -19.35
C ILE A 274 -1.41 -6.22 -18.76
N PHE A 275 -1.93 -7.10 -19.59
CA PHE A 275 -2.03 -8.51 -19.28
C PHE A 275 -1.13 -9.25 -20.27
N PRO A 276 -0.01 -9.85 -19.83
CA PRO A 276 0.67 -9.78 -18.53
C PRO A 276 1.77 -8.70 -18.45
N THR A 277 2.04 -8.16 -17.25
CA THR A 277 2.96 -7.04 -16.98
C THR A 277 4.43 -7.25 -17.36
N ALA A 278 4.78 -8.47 -17.80
CA ALA A 278 6.13 -8.82 -18.24
C ALA A 278 6.46 -8.28 -19.64
N PHE A 279 5.46 -7.99 -20.47
CA PHE A 279 5.64 -7.64 -21.88
C PHE A 279 5.16 -6.21 -22.17
N TYR A 280 6.10 -5.32 -22.52
CA TYR A 280 5.84 -3.89 -22.64
C TYR A 280 6.92 -3.18 -23.49
N ASP A 281 6.54 -2.08 -24.14
CA ASP A 281 7.39 -1.22 -24.97
C ASP A 281 7.46 0.24 -24.45
N ALA A 282 6.84 0.52 -23.30
CA ALA A 282 6.97 1.78 -22.59
C ALA A 282 7.00 1.58 -21.07
N MET A 283 7.42 2.62 -20.36
CA MET A 283 7.42 2.65 -18.90
C MET A 283 6.88 3.98 -18.37
N LEU A 284 6.20 3.93 -17.23
CA LEU A 284 5.60 5.07 -16.54
C LEU A 284 6.24 5.22 -15.15
N PRO A 285 7.18 6.16 -14.97
CA PRO A 285 7.70 6.50 -13.65
C PRO A 285 6.58 7.03 -12.75
N LEU A 286 6.49 6.47 -11.55
CA LEU A 286 5.62 6.92 -10.47
C LEU A 286 6.46 7.59 -9.40
N ILE A 287 6.28 8.90 -9.26
CA ILE A 287 6.92 9.71 -8.22
C ILE A 287 5.98 9.74 -7.02
N ILE A 288 6.26 8.93 -6.01
CA ILE A 288 5.37 8.70 -4.88
C ILE A 288 5.78 9.61 -3.72
N GLY A 289 4.90 10.54 -3.32
CA GLY A 289 5.13 11.42 -2.19
C GLY A 289 4.92 10.72 -0.85
N LEU A 290 5.98 10.59 -0.03
CA LEU A 290 5.98 9.76 1.18
C LEU A 290 5.59 10.49 2.48
N VAL A 291 5.43 11.81 2.42
CA VAL A 291 5.11 12.64 3.59
C VAL A 291 4.00 13.64 3.29
N PRO A 292 2.82 13.15 2.84
CA PRO A 292 1.70 14.01 2.50
C PRO A 292 1.26 14.83 3.72
N LYS A 293 0.99 16.11 3.49
CA LYS A 293 0.43 17.08 4.43
C LYS A 293 -1.08 17.11 4.35
N SER A 294 -1.63 16.92 3.16
CA SER A 294 -3.07 16.85 2.92
C SER A 294 -3.70 15.72 3.75
N ARG A 295 -4.94 15.93 4.19
CA ARG A 295 -5.70 14.95 4.97
C ARG A 295 -7.10 14.84 4.40
N GLY A 296 -7.45 13.63 4.01
CA GLY A 296 -8.79 13.29 3.57
C GLY A 296 -9.70 12.86 4.71
N LYS A 297 -10.92 12.49 4.33
CA LYS A 297 -11.90 11.86 5.22
C LYS A 297 -12.80 10.88 4.45
N LEU A 298 -13.36 9.93 5.19
CA LEU A 298 -14.30 8.94 4.72
C LEU A 298 -15.62 9.09 5.46
N LEU A 299 -16.71 9.19 4.70
CA LEU A 299 -18.07 9.36 5.22
C LEU A 299 -18.95 8.19 4.79
N LEU A 300 -19.90 7.81 5.63
CA LEU A 300 -21.02 6.99 5.17
C LEU A 300 -21.80 7.74 4.08
N ASN A 301 -22.24 7.02 3.06
CA ASN A 301 -23.05 7.57 1.99
C ASN A 301 -24.46 7.90 2.53
N PRO A 302 -24.93 9.16 2.44
CA PRO A 302 -26.24 9.54 2.96
C PRO A 302 -27.43 8.84 2.28
N ALA A 303 -27.33 8.52 1.00
CA ALA A 303 -28.41 7.85 0.27
C ALA A 303 -28.49 6.35 0.61
N ASN A 304 -27.37 5.72 0.92
CA ASN A 304 -27.31 4.34 1.38
C ASN A 304 -26.09 4.13 2.28
N PRO A 305 -26.25 4.22 3.62
CA PRO A 305 -25.14 4.03 4.56
C PRO A 305 -24.47 2.66 4.47
N HIS A 306 -25.20 1.63 4.03
CA HIS A 306 -24.67 0.29 3.81
C HIS A 306 -23.93 0.14 2.47
N GLY A 307 -24.10 1.08 1.54
CA GLY A 307 -23.45 1.10 0.22
C GLY A 307 -21.98 1.51 0.24
N LYS A 308 -21.48 1.97 -0.91
CA LYS A 308 -20.10 2.49 -1.04
C LYS A 308 -19.96 3.78 -0.23
N PRO A 309 -18.91 3.94 0.59
CA PRO A 309 -18.68 5.17 1.33
C PRO A 309 -18.29 6.32 0.39
N ILE A 310 -18.46 7.56 0.85
CA ILE A 310 -17.93 8.74 0.18
C ILE A 310 -16.50 8.95 0.66
N ILE A 311 -15.56 9.05 -0.28
CA ILE A 311 -14.13 9.24 -0.01
C ILE A 311 -13.71 10.61 -0.51
N HIS A 312 -13.28 11.46 0.41
CA HIS A 312 -12.60 12.72 0.10
C HIS A 312 -11.10 12.50 0.31
N ALA A 313 -10.36 12.23 -0.75
CA ALA A 313 -8.93 11.98 -0.66
C ALA A 313 -8.12 13.26 -0.41
N ASN A 314 -8.63 14.41 -0.90
CA ASN A 314 -8.01 15.74 -0.77
C ASN A 314 -6.54 15.78 -1.22
N TYR A 315 -6.18 15.03 -2.27
CA TYR A 315 -4.83 15.08 -2.81
C TYR A 315 -4.46 16.51 -3.20
N PHE A 316 -3.30 16.97 -2.73
CA PHE A 316 -2.75 18.29 -3.00
C PHE A 316 -3.59 19.47 -2.48
N GLU A 317 -4.50 19.24 -1.53
CA GLU A 317 -5.16 20.32 -0.79
C GLU A 317 -4.13 21.23 -0.10
N ASP A 318 -3.07 20.64 0.46
CA ASP A 318 -1.87 21.38 0.83
C ASP A 318 -0.92 21.44 -0.38
N PRO A 319 -0.65 22.63 -0.95
CA PRO A 319 0.18 22.75 -2.14
C PRO A 319 1.64 22.33 -1.92
N ARG A 320 2.10 22.23 -0.66
CA ARG A 320 3.46 21.75 -0.34
C ARG A 320 3.65 20.28 -0.70
N ASP A 321 2.58 19.52 -0.89
CA ASP A 321 2.64 18.13 -1.34
C ASP A 321 3.15 18.01 -2.79
N LEU A 322 3.08 19.07 -3.60
CA LEU A 322 3.57 19.08 -4.97
C LEU A 322 5.09 19.26 -5.07
N ILE A 323 5.72 19.92 -4.10
CA ILE A 323 7.17 20.20 -4.10
C ILE A 323 8.01 18.93 -4.27
N PRO A 324 7.85 17.88 -3.44
CA PRO A 324 8.63 16.66 -3.61
C PRO A 324 8.33 15.95 -4.93
N LEU A 325 7.09 16.04 -5.43
CA LEU A 325 6.69 15.41 -6.68
C LEU A 325 7.37 16.03 -7.90
N VAL A 326 7.39 17.36 -7.98
CA VAL A 326 8.06 18.09 -9.08
C VAL A 326 9.57 17.85 -9.05
N ARG A 327 10.20 17.93 -7.87
CA ARG A 327 11.64 17.67 -7.72
C ARG A 327 12.01 16.23 -8.06
N GLY A 328 11.19 15.26 -7.61
CA GLY A 328 11.38 13.86 -7.96
C GLY A 328 11.21 13.59 -9.46
N ALA A 329 10.29 14.28 -10.12
CA ALA A 329 10.12 14.20 -11.56
C ALA A 329 11.32 14.79 -12.32
N LYS A 330 11.86 15.94 -11.90
CA LYS A 330 13.11 16.48 -12.48
C LYS A 330 14.29 15.52 -12.34
N TYR A 331 14.41 14.86 -11.19
CA TYR A 331 15.39 13.79 -11.01
C TYR A 331 15.18 12.65 -12.01
N ILE A 332 13.95 12.18 -12.22
CA ILE A 332 13.63 11.17 -13.23
C ILE A 332 14.02 11.63 -14.64
N LEU A 333 13.66 12.85 -15.04
CA LEU A 333 13.99 13.40 -16.35
C LEU A 333 15.51 13.47 -16.57
N SER A 334 16.29 13.67 -15.51
CA SER A 334 17.76 13.69 -15.60
C SER A 334 18.37 12.34 -15.94
N LEU A 335 17.65 11.23 -15.76
CA LEU A 335 18.16 9.88 -16.02
C LEU A 335 18.48 9.62 -17.50
N GLU A 336 17.91 10.37 -18.43
CA GLU A 336 18.25 10.29 -19.86
C GLU A 336 19.74 10.61 -20.14
N ASN A 337 20.42 11.27 -19.18
CA ASN A 337 21.86 11.55 -19.26
C ASN A 337 22.77 10.40 -18.82
N THR A 338 22.21 9.35 -18.23
CA THR A 338 22.94 8.17 -17.78
C THR A 338 23.35 7.28 -18.95
N GLU A 339 24.47 6.57 -18.82
CA GLU A 339 24.91 5.58 -19.81
C GLU A 339 23.91 4.41 -19.85
N ALA A 340 23.33 4.04 -18.71
CA ALA A 340 22.25 3.06 -18.65
C ALA A 340 21.10 3.40 -19.60
N PHE A 341 20.56 4.63 -19.59
CA PHE A 341 19.48 5.01 -20.52
C PHE A 341 19.95 5.04 -21.98
N ARG A 342 21.11 5.69 -22.25
CA ARG A 342 21.63 5.91 -23.61
C ARG A 342 21.98 4.61 -24.32
N SER A 343 22.74 3.71 -23.67
CA SER A 343 23.13 2.41 -24.23
C SER A 343 21.93 1.51 -24.55
N ASN A 344 20.85 1.63 -23.77
CA ASN A 344 19.60 0.89 -24.00
C ASN A 344 18.65 1.59 -24.98
N GLY A 345 18.93 2.84 -25.37
CA GLY A 345 18.13 3.62 -26.31
C GLY A 345 16.76 4.02 -25.79
N ALA A 346 16.58 4.05 -24.47
CA ALA A 346 15.35 4.54 -23.85
C ALA A 346 15.27 6.06 -23.97
N THR A 347 14.09 6.60 -24.29
CA THR A 347 13.88 8.05 -24.48
C THR A 347 12.59 8.51 -23.83
N PHE A 348 12.54 9.76 -23.39
CA PHE A 348 11.28 10.34 -22.93
C PHE A 348 10.40 10.77 -24.12
N VAL A 349 9.11 10.47 -24.04
CA VAL A 349 8.13 11.05 -24.97
C VAL A 349 7.88 12.51 -24.58
N ARG A 350 8.24 13.43 -25.47
CA ARG A 350 8.24 14.89 -25.22
C ARG A 350 6.96 15.60 -25.66
N THR A 351 6.00 14.88 -26.22
CA THR A 351 4.68 15.41 -26.54
C THR A 351 3.91 15.68 -25.24
N PRO A 352 3.46 16.93 -24.97
CA PRO A 352 2.63 17.22 -23.80
C PRO A 352 1.35 16.37 -23.77
N MET A 353 0.94 15.96 -22.57
CA MET A 353 -0.37 15.31 -22.36
C MET A 353 -1.47 16.35 -22.60
N LYS A 354 -2.65 15.98 -23.14
CA LYS A 354 -3.66 16.94 -23.60
C LYS A 354 -4.14 17.88 -22.49
N ALA A 355 -4.33 17.38 -21.26
CA ALA A 355 -4.77 18.22 -20.15
C ALA A 355 -3.72 19.26 -19.73
N CYS A 356 -2.48 19.11 -20.21
CA CYS A 356 -1.34 19.96 -19.89
C CYS A 356 -0.63 20.49 -21.14
N ARG A 357 -1.33 20.53 -22.28
CA ARG A 357 -0.78 20.95 -23.58
C ARG A 357 -0.36 22.42 -23.66
N ASP A 358 -0.92 23.24 -22.77
CA ASP A 358 -0.65 24.68 -22.72
C ASP A 358 0.66 25.00 -21.97
N TYR A 359 1.33 23.98 -21.41
CA TYR A 359 2.62 24.10 -20.72
C TYR A 359 3.73 23.40 -21.51
N GLU A 360 4.90 24.02 -21.56
CA GLU A 360 6.08 23.43 -22.20
C GLU A 360 6.52 22.15 -21.47
N TRP A 361 6.75 21.07 -22.24
CA TRP A 361 7.08 19.77 -21.67
C TRP A 361 8.32 19.83 -20.77
N GLY A 362 8.22 19.20 -19.59
CA GLY A 362 9.33 19.09 -18.64
C GLY A 362 9.58 20.34 -17.78
N THR A 363 8.83 21.43 -17.97
CA THR A 363 8.83 22.60 -17.06
C THR A 363 8.16 22.30 -15.72
N ASP A 364 8.35 23.14 -14.71
CA ASP A 364 7.74 22.96 -13.39
C ASP A 364 6.20 23.09 -13.49
N GLU A 365 5.71 24.01 -14.32
CA GLU A 365 4.29 24.23 -14.58
C GLU A 365 3.65 23.01 -15.23
N TYR A 366 4.33 22.40 -16.22
CA TYR A 366 3.88 21.16 -16.84
C TYR A 366 3.80 20.02 -15.82
N LEU A 367 4.82 19.85 -14.97
CA LEU A 367 4.84 18.80 -13.95
C LEU A 367 3.78 19.01 -12.86
N VAL A 368 3.51 20.26 -12.45
CA VAL A 368 2.40 20.60 -11.55
C VAL A 368 1.06 20.29 -12.19
N CYS A 369 0.90 20.60 -13.49
CA CYS A 369 -0.31 20.23 -14.22
C CYS A 369 -0.49 18.72 -14.27
N LEU A 370 0.56 17.95 -14.58
CA LEU A 370 0.50 16.48 -14.58
C LEU A 370 0.08 15.94 -13.22
N ALA A 371 0.66 16.46 -12.14
CA ALA A 371 0.34 16.06 -10.79
C ALA A 371 -1.16 16.21 -10.47
N ARG A 372 -1.78 17.31 -10.88
CA ARG A 372 -3.20 17.61 -10.63
C ARG A 372 -4.16 16.91 -11.59
N SER A 373 -3.83 16.86 -12.88
CA SER A 373 -4.72 16.33 -13.92
C SER A 373 -4.65 14.82 -14.06
N TYR A 374 -3.51 14.22 -13.72
CA TYR A 374 -3.26 12.78 -13.84
C TYR A 374 -2.84 12.16 -12.50
N THR A 375 -3.43 12.64 -11.40
CA THR A 375 -3.21 12.10 -10.05
C THR A 375 -3.57 10.62 -9.99
N LEU A 376 -2.76 9.85 -9.26
CA LEU A 376 -3.02 8.46 -8.95
C LEU A 376 -2.85 8.17 -7.46
N THR A 377 -3.68 7.25 -6.97
CA THR A 377 -3.49 6.60 -5.67
C THR A 377 -2.48 5.45 -5.80
N THR A 378 -1.70 5.21 -4.75
CA THR A 378 -0.88 3.99 -4.63
C THR A 378 -1.58 2.91 -3.81
N TYR A 379 -2.84 3.13 -3.44
CA TYR A 379 -3.66 2.27 -2.58
C TYR A 379 -3.07 2.04 -1.18
N HIS A 380 -2.27 2.98 -0.70
CA HIS A 380 -1.65 2.98 0.63
C HIS A 380 -2.49 3.72 1.67
N TYR A 381 -3.83 3.59 1.61
CA TYR A 381 -4.75 4.25 2.54
C TYR A 381 -4.48 3.87 4.00
N VAL A 382 -4.42 4.87 4.88
CA VAL A 382 -4.25 4.72 6.34
C VAL A 382 -5.01 5.79 7.13
N GLY A 383 -5.06 5.64 8.45
CA GLY A 383 -5.32 6.73 9.39
C GLY A 383 -6.77 7.00 9.78
N THR A 384 -7.73 6.31 9.17
CA THR A 384 -9.17 6.50 9.39
C THR A 384 -9.71 6.01 10.73
N CYS A 385 -8.92 5.23 11.47
CA CYS A 385 -9.16 4.85 12.87
C CYS A 385 -7.93 5.20 13.72
N LYS A 386 -7.37 6.40 13.52
CA LYS A 386 -6.11 6.88 14.10
C LYS A 386 -5.85 6.41 15.54
N MET A 387 -4.69 5.80 15.76
CA MET A 387 -4.14 5.54 17.09
C MET A 387 -3.59 6.84 17.71
N GLY A 388 -3.89 7.10 18.98
CA GLY A 388 -3.36 8.24 19.70
C GLY A 388 -3.60 8.18 21.22
N PRO A 389 -2.94 9.05 22.00
CA PRO A 389 -3.21 9.15 23.44
C PRO A 389 -4.64 9.66 23.67
N HIS A 390 -5.18 9.44 24.87
CA HIS A 390 -6.54 9.89 25.22
C HIS A 390 -6.70 11.43 25.17
N THR A 391 -5.59 12.17 25.19
CA THR A 391 -5.56 13.64 25.01
C THR A 391 -5.71 14.08 23.56
N ASP A 392 -5.46 13.19 22.59
CA ASP A 392 -5.68 13.47 21.17
C ASP A 392 -7.17 13.26 20.85
N ARG A 393 -7.91 14.36 20.71
CA ARG A 393 -9.34 14.33 20.38
C ARG A 393 -9.66 13.70 19.01
N LYS A 394 -8.66 13.52 18.14
CA LYS A 394 -8.79 12.83 16.85
C LYS A 394 -8.43 11.35 16.93
N ALA A 395 -8.06 10.82 18.10
CA ALA A 395 -7.77 9.40 18.27
C ALA A 395 -9.06 8.57 18.35
N VAL A 396 -9.02 7.40 17.70
CA VAL A 396 -10.09 6.39 17.71
C VAL A 396 -9.70 5.20 18.56
N VAL A 397 -8.41 4.82 18.53
CA VAL A 397 -7.87 3.71 19.32
C VAL A 397 -6.71 4.14 20.20
N ASP A 398 -6.52 3.43 21.31
CA ASP A 398 -5.40 3.64 22.22
C ASP A 398 -4.10 2.95 21.77
N ASN A 399 -3.04 3.05 22.57
CA ASN A 399 -1.73 2.42 22.29
C ASN A 399 -1.72 0.88 22.35
N LYS A 400 -2.86 0.26 22.67
CA LYS A 400 -3.12 -1.18 22.59
C LYS A 400 -4.16 -1.50 21.52
N LEU A 401 -4.49 -0.55 20.64
CA LEU A 401 -5.45 -0.70 19.54
C LEU A 401 -6.91 -0.90 19.97
N ARG A 402 -7.24 -0.62 21.24
CA ARG A 402 -8.61 -0.70 21.78
C ARG A 402 -9.39 0.54 21.40
N VAL A 403 -10.63 0.36 20.96
CA VAL A 403 -11.51 1.48 20.58
C VAL A 403 -11.94 2.26 21.81
N TYR A 404 -11.76 3.58 21.79
CA TYR A 404 -12.13 4.42 22.93
C TYR A 404 -13.63 4.37 23.23
N GLY A 405 -13.94 4.22 24.52
CA GLY A 405 -15.32 4.22 25.01
C GLY A 405 -16.12 2.95 24.69
N ILE A 406 -15.53 1.92 24.08
CA ILE A 406 -16.17 0.62 23.80
C ILE A 406 -15.25 -0.51 24.25
N SER A 407 -15.67 -1.25 25.27
CA SER A 407 -14.93 -2.40 25.79
C SER A 407 -15.04 -3.60 24.84
N ASN A 408 -14.02 -4.47 24.85
CA ASN A 408 -13.94 -5.69 24.05
C ASN A 408 -14.01 -5.45 22.53
N LEU A 409 -13.51 -4.31 22.07
CA LEU A 409 -13.44 -3.97 20.65
C LEU A 409 -12.05 -3.40 20.31
N ARG A 410 -11.41 -3.96 19.27
CA ARG A 410 -10.16 -3.45 18.69
C ARG A 410 -10.27 -3.23 17.20
N VAL A 411 -9.41 -2.35 16.70
CA VAL A 411 -9.13 -2.24 15.26
C VAL A 411 -7.68 -2.65 15.03
N ILE A 412 -7.45 -3.68 14.22
CA ILE A 412 -6.11 -4.20 13.93
C ILE A 412 -5.96 -4.28 12.41
N ASP A 413 -5.61 -3.15 11.80
CA ASP A 413 -5.29 -2.99 10.38
C ASP A 413 -4.60 -1.63 10.15
N SER A 414 -4.39 -1.25 8.89
CA SER A 414 -3.71 0.00 8.52
C SER A 414 -4.47 1.29 8.87
N SER A 415 -5.77 1.22 9.19
CA SER A 415 -6.56 2.39 9.56
C SER A 415 -6.06 3.05 10.85
N ILE A 416 -5.34 2.31 11.70
CA ILE A 416 -4.83 2.81 12.97
C ILE A 416 -3.57 3.68 12.83
N MET A 417 -2.88 3.65 11.68
CA MET A 417 -1.61 4.37 11.56
C MET A 417 -1.83 5.89 11.67
N PRO A 418 -1.25 6.58 12.67
CA PRO A 418 -1.51 8.00 12.83
C PRO A 418 -0.95 8.86 11.69
N VAL A 419 0.16 8.41 11.10
CA VAL A 419 0.81 9.00 9.94
C VAL A 419 1.23 7.86 9.02
N VAL A 420 1.04 8.03 7.71
CA VAL A 420 1.52 7.06 6.72
C VAL A 420 3.04 6.91 6.81
N VAL A 421 3.53 5.68 6.65
CA VAL A 421 4.97 5.39 6.74
C VAL A 421 5.67 5.73 5.43
N ARG A 422 6.99 5.96 5.47
CA ARG A 422 7.79 6.11 4.25
C ARG A 422 7.98 4.74 3.58
N GLY A 423 7.12 4.42 2.62
CA GLY A 423 7.17 3.21 1.80
C GLY A 423 5.83 2.49 1.72
N ASN A 424 5.81 1.31 1.07
CA ASN A 424 4.59 0.54 0.89
C ASN A 424 4.01 0.04 2.24
N THR A 425 2.68 0.03 2.37
CA THR A 425 1.99 -0.22 3.65
C THR A 425 1.70 -1.68 3.95
N ASN A 426 2.06 -2.62 3.07
CA ASN A 426 1.80 -4.05 3.28
C ASN A 426 2.61 -4.64 4.45
N ALA A 427 3.93 -4.47 4.47
CA ALA A 427 4.77 -4.93 5.57
C ALA A 427 4.40 -4.28 6.93
N PRO A 428 4.17 -2.94 7.01
CA PRO A 428 3.61 -2.31 8.21
C PRO A 428 2.27 -2.89 8.67
N SER A 429 1.39 -3.28 7.74
CA SER A 429 0.10 -3.89 8.08
C SER A 429 0.27 -5.28 8.70
N ASN A 430 1.18 -6.09 8.18
CA ASN A 430 1.53 -7.38 8.79
C ASN A 430 2.14 -7.21 10.18
N MET A 431 3.02 -6.22 10.36
CA MET A 431 3.56 -5.87 11.68
C MET A 431 2.45 -5.47 12.66
N ILE A 432 1.47 -4.66 12.24
CA ILE A 432 0.31 -4.30 13.07
C ILE A 432 -0.49 -5.55 13.45
N GLY A 433 -0.67 -6.49 12.52
CA GLY A 433 -1.28 -7.79 12.80
C GLY A 433 -0.54 -8.55 13.91
N GLU A 434 0.77 -8.74 13.74
CA GLU A 434 1.63 -9.41 14.72
C GLU A 434 1.62 -8.74 16.11
N ARG A 435 1.76 -7.41 16.13
CA ARG A 435 1.74 -6.64 17.38
C ARG A 435 0.35 -6.67 18.03
N GLY A 436 -0.69 -6.59 17.23
CA GLY A 436 -2.08 -6.67 17.67
C GLY A 436 -2.40 -8.01 18.32
N VAL A 437 -1.97 -9.13 17.71
CA VAL A 437 -2.09 -10.47 18.29
C VAL A 437 -1.41 -10.55 19.65
N ALA A 438 -0.19 -10.01 19.78
CA ALA A 438 0.51 -9.98 21.06
C ALA A 438 -0.29 -9.22 22.14
N PHE A 439 -0.91 -8.09 21.80
CA PHE A 439 -1.75 -7.36 22.75
C PHE A 439 -3.05 -8.07 23.13
N VAL A 440 -3.62 -8.88 22.23
CA VAL A 440 -4.81 -9.69 22.52
C VAL A 440 -4.45 -10.84 23.45
N ILE A 441 -3.35 -11.55 23.17
CA ILE A 441 -2.87 -12.64 24.01
C ILE A 441 -2.54 -12.13 25.42
N ASP A 442 -1.73 -11.07 25.54
CA ASP A 442 -1.37 -10.47 26.82
C ASP A 442 -2.60 -10.08 27.65
N HIS A 443 -3.58 -9.41 27.02
CA HIS A 443 -4.80 -9.00 27.71
C HIS A 443 -5.63 -10.18 28.24
N TRP A 444 -5.77 -11.24 27.45
CA TRP A 444 -6.66 -12.35 27.81
C TRP A 444 -5.98 -13.49 28.54
N SER A 445 -4.65 -13.58 28.54
CA SER A 445 -3.92 -14.52 29.41
C SER A 445 -3.84 -13.98 30.83
N ASN A 446 -3.57 -12.68 31.02
CA ASN A 446 -3.41 -12.08 32.35
C ASN A 446 -4.73 -11.82 33.10
N LYS A 447 -5.89 -11.96 32.44
CA LYS A 447 -7.21 -11.73 33.04
C LYS A 447 -7.83 -12.98 33.68
N TYR A 448 -7.27 -14.16 33.39
CA TYR A 448 -7.73 -15.44 33.91
C TYR A 448 -6.67 -16.14 34.80
N HIS A 449 -5.61 -15.42 35.14
CA HIS A 449 -4.80 -15.63 36.34
C HIS A 449 -5.20 -14.56 37.35
#